data_AF-A0A7K3ZWU5-F1
#
_entry.id   AF-A0A7K3ZWU5-F1
#
_cell.length_a   1.000
_cell.length_b   1.000
_cell.length_c   1.000
_cell.angle_alpha   90.00
_cell.angle_beta   90.00
_cell.angle_gamma   90.00
#
_symmetry.space_group_name_H-M   'P 1'
#
loop_
_entity.id
_entity.type
_entity.pdbx_description
1 polymer ?
#
loop_
_entity_poly.entity_id
_entity_poly.type
_entity_poly.pdbx_seq_one_letter_code
_entity_poly.pdbx_strand_id
1 'polypeptide(L)'
;MTPLMITDIRKSCCDKGFDLVTAIFLDNENQNLDGLRSIDEKCIVILESATAQKESPQIGVRSGDQYIRMKLKINHGFCVGDAITFNGMNKT
;
A
#
# COMPACT_ATOMS: atom_id res chain seq x y z
N MET A 1 7.27 -4.74 -13.29
CA MET A 1 6.83 -3.63 -12.41
C MET A 1 5.41 -3.94 -12.00
N THR A 2 5.12 -3.96 -10.71
CA THR A 2 3.78 -4.32 -10.24
C THR A 2 2.97 -3.05 -10.02
N PRO A 3 1.90 -2.81 -10.80
CA PRO A 3 1.08 -1.61 -10.66
C PRO A 3 0.15 -1.73 -9.44
N LEU A 4 0.06 -0.66 -8.68
CA LEU A 4 -0.79 -0.53 -7.50
C LEU A 4 -1.62 0.73 -7.61
N MET A 5 -2.78 0.74 -6.96
CA MET A 5 -3.63 1.93 -6.82
C MET A 5 -3.82 2.26 -5.35
N ILE A 6 -3.56 3.51 -4.97
CA ILE A 6 -3.78 3.97 -3.60
C ILE A 6 -5.27 4.10 -3.34
N THR A 7 -5.75 3.41 -2.30
CA THR A 7 -7.17 3.38 -1.93
C THR A 7 -7.47 4.16 -0.66
N ASP A 8 -6.46 4.36 0.21
CA ASP A 8 -6.65 5.06 1.49
C ASP A 8 -5.33 5.65 2.00
N ILE A 9 -5.40 6.83 2.62
CA ILE A 9 -4.28 7.50 3.29
C ILE A 9 -4.78 8.02 4.63
N ARG A 10 -4.10 7.66 5.72
CA ARG A 10 -4.46 8.08 7.08
C ARG A 10 -3.25 8.49 7.88
N LYS A 11 -3.38 9.51 8.71
CA LYS A 11 -2.36 9.84 9.70
C LYS A 11 -2.15 8.68 10.66
N SER A 12 -0.90 8.32 10.93
CA SER A 12 -0.59 7.37 11.99
C SER A 12 -0.90 7.99 13.34
N CYS A 13 -1.72 7.32 14.15
CA CYS A 13 -1.98 7.73 15.53
C CYS A 13 -0.78 7.49 16.45
N CYS A 14 0.05 6.49 16.12
CA CYS A 14 1.21 6.10 16.92
C CYS A 14 2.49 6.85 16.54
N ASP A 15 2.60 7.32 15.28
CA ASP A 15 3.83 7.94 14.79
C ASP A 15 3.53 9.21 13.99
N LYS A 16 3.56 10.35 14.67
CA LYS A 16 3.10 11.66 14.15
C LYS A 16 3.85 12.16 12.91
N GLY A 17 5.00 11.57 12.59
CA GLY A 17 5.77 11.89 11.39
C GLY A 17 5.38 11.09 10.15
N PHE A 18 4.37 10.21 10.26
CA PHE A 18 4.05 9.24 9.22
C PHE A 18 2.56 9.14 8.92
N ASP A 19 2.29 8.91 7.64
CA ASP A 19 1.01 8.48 7.12
C ASP A 19 1.04 6.99 6.82
N LEU A 20 -0.11 6.37 6.94
CA LEU A 20 -0.37 5.00 6.57
C LEU A 20 -1.13 5.00 5.26
N VAL A 21 -0.54 4.36 4.25
CA VAL A 21 -1.04 4.34 2.87
C VAL A 21 -1.43 2.91 2.52
N THR A 22 -2.65 2.75 2.05
CA THR A 22 -3.19 1.47 1.57
C THR A 22 -3.23 1.51 0.05
N ALA A 23 -2.74 0.45 -0.61
CA ALA A 23 -2.83 0.32 -2.06
C ALA A 23 -3.17 -1.10 -2.48
N ILE A 24 -4.01 -1.26 -3.50
CA ILE A 24 -4.40 -2.56 -4.07
C ILE A 24 -3.56 -2.89 -5.30
N PHE A 25 -3.31 -4.16 -5.56
CA PHE A 25 -2.71 -4.61 -6.81
C PHE A 25 -3.71 -4.48 -7.95
N LEU A 26 -3.30 -3.85 -9.06
CA LEU A 26 -4.15 -3.70 -10.24
C LEU A 26 -4.09 -4.90 -11.18
N ASP A 27 -3.04 -5.72 -11.05
CA ASP A 27 -2.83 -6.91 -11.86
C ASP A 27 -2.59 -8.12 -10.96
N ASN A 28 -3.48 -9.11 -11.06
CA ASN A 28 -3.46 -10.30 -10.22
C ASN A 28 -2.62 -11.43 -10.84
N GLU A 29 -2.20 -11.33 -12.11
CA GLU A 29 -1.71 -12.50 -12.84
C GLU A 29 -0.20 -12.77 -12.79
N ASN A 30 0.63 -11.85 -12.29
CA ASN A 30 2.07 -12.14 -12.09
C ASN A 30 2.68 -11.14 -11.11
N GLN A 31 2.37 -11.30 -9.83
CA GLN A 31 2.95 -10.46 -8.80
C GLN A 31 4.41 -10.86 -8.57
N ASN A 32 5.31 -10.22 -9.30
CA ASN A 32 6.73 -10.28 -8.98
C ASN A 32 6.98 -9.41 -7.73
N LEU A 33 6.83 -10.03 -6.57
CA LEU A 33 7.05 -9.42 -5.26
C LEU A 33 8.54 -9.26 -4.93
N ASP A 34 9.47 -9.68 -5.78
CA ASP A 34 10.90 -9.48 -5.54
C ASP A 34 11.26 -7.99 -5.50
N GLY A 35 10.53 -7.14 -6.24
CA GLY A 35 10.67 -5.68 -6.14
C GLY A 35 10.15 -5.09 -4.82
N LEU A 36 9.37 -5.85 -4.06
CA LEU A 36 8.85 -5.44 -2.75
C LEU A 36 9.89 -5.65 -1.64
N ARG A 37 10.83 -6.59 -1.82
CA ARG A 37 11.89 -6.93 -0.85
C ARG A 37 12.90 -5.80 -0.64
N SER A 38 13.00 -4.84 -1.56
CA SER A 38 13.96 -3.74 -1.45
C SER A 38 13.45 -2.57 -0.59
N ILE A 39 12.17 -2.56 -0.24
CA ILE A 39 11.61 -1.52 0.64
C ILE A 39 11.72 -2.03 2.06
N ASP A 40 12.51 -1.29 2.85
CA ASP A 40 12.81 -1.47 4.27
C ASP A 40 11.77 -2.35 4.98
N GLU A 41 12.20 -3.54 5.42
CA GLU A 41 11.41 -4.68 5.96
C GLU A 41 10.40 -4.31 7.06
N LYS A 42 10.44 -3.07 7.54
CA LYS A 42 9.62 -2.54 8.64
C LYS A 42 8.26 -2.01 8.21
N CYS A 43 7.99 -1.81 6.92
CA CYS A 43 6.87 -0.95 6.50
C CYS A 43 5.88 -1.54 5.50
N ILE A 44 5.98 -2.81 5.08
CA ILE A 44 5.00 -3.38 4.15
C ILE A 44 4.41 -4.67 4.70
N VAL A 45 3.09 -4.67 4.88
CA VAL A 45 2.33 -5.90 5.09
C VAL A 45 1.49 -6.14 3.85
N ILE A 46 1.76 -7.24 3.14
CA ILE A 46 0.89 -7.75 2.09
C ILE A 46 -0.22 -8.53 2.79
N LEU A 47 -1.46 -8.15 2.56
CA LEU A 47 -2.62 -8.78 3.18
C LEU A 47 -3.60 -9.22 2.09
N GLU A 48 -4.10 -10.43 2.22
CA GLU A 48 -5.23 -10.91 1.44
C GLU A 48 -6.53 -10.43 2.09
N SER A 49 -7.40 -9.81 1.30
CA SER A 49 -8.57 -9.07 1.79
C SER A 49 -9.76 -9.92 2.24
N ALA A 50 -9.60 -11.23 2.48
CA ALA A 50 -10.70 -12.13 2.82
C ALA A 50 -11.58 -11.62 3.98
N THR A 51 -11.02 -10.84 4.91
CA THR A 51 -11.76 -10.17 6.00
C THR A 51 -11.65 -8.64 6.01
N ALA A 52 -10.79 -8.04 5.18
CA ALA A 52 -10.46 -6.61 5.26
C ALA A 52 -11.67 -5.68 5.03
N GLN A 53 -12.59 -6.06 4.12
CA GLN A 53 -13.82 -5.29 3.89
C GLN A 53 -14.74 -5.29 5.13
N LYS A 54 -14.75 -6.39 5.90
CA LYS A 54 -15.59 -6.50 7.12
C LYS A 54 -14.97 -5.77 8.30
N GLU A 55 -13.66 -5.84 8.44
CA GLU A 55 -12.93 -5.24 9.57
C GLU A 55 -12.61 -3.76 9.36
N SER A 56 -12.50 -3.31 8.11
CA SER A 56 -12.08 -1.95 7.75
C SER A 56 -12.63 -1.52 6.38
N PRO A 57 -13.96 -1.38 6.21
CA PRO A 57 -14.58 -1.03 4.91
C PRO A 57 -14.07 0.29 4.32
N GLN A 58 -13.63 1.16 5.21
CA GLN A 58 -13.10 2.50 4.99
C GLN A 58 -11.75 2.57 4.25
N ILE A 59 -11.00 1.47 4.09
CA ILE A 59 -9.70 1.50 3.40
C ILE A 59 -9.79 1.27 1.88
N GLY A 60 -11.02 1.14 1.35
CA GLY A 60 -11.27 1.04 -0.09
C GLY A 60 -10.83 -0.29 -0.73
N VAL A 61 -10.68 -1.35 0.06
CA VAL A 61 -10.30 -2.70 -0.39
C VAL A 61 -11.55 -3.60 -0.44
N ARG A 62 -11.71 -4.38 -1.51
CA ARG A 62 -12.80 -5.34 -1.71
C ARG A 62 -12.35 -6.75 -1.38
N SER A 63 -13.29 -7.63 -1.06
CA SER A 63 -13.01 -9.06 -0.90
C SER A 63 -12.41 -9.65 -2.17
N GLY A 64 -11.25 -10.31 -2.03
CA GLY A 64 -10.48 -10.89 -3.13
C GLY A 64 -9.35 -9.99 -3.65
N ASP A 65 -9.33 -8.71 -3.29
CA ASP A 65 -8.19 -7.85 -3.57
C ASP A 65 -6.97 -8.29 -2.77
N GLN A 66 -5.80 -8.24 -3.39
CA GLN A 66 -4.55 -8.22 -2.65
C GLN A 66 -4.14 -6.76 -2.46
N TYR A 67 -3.70 -6.41 -1.25
CA TYR A 67 -3.33 -5.05 -0.94
C TYR A 67 -2.10 -4.98 -0.06
N ILE A 68 -1.45 -3.83 -0.09
CA ILE A 68 -0.32 -3.48 0.77
C ILE A 68 -0.72 -2.33 1.69
N ARG A 69 -0.23 -2.38 2.92
CA ARG A 69 -0.19 -1.20 3.80
C ARG A 69 1.25 -0.77 4.01
N MET A 70 1.48 0.50 3.72
CA MET A 70 2.77 1.16 3.78
C MET A 70 2.74 2.24 4.84
N LYS A 71 3.85 2.42 5.55
CA LYS A 71 4.06 3.58 6.41
C LYS A 71 5.06 4.52 5.72
N LEU A 72 4.61 5.72 5.37
CA LEU A 72 5.39 6.72 4.64
C LEU A 72 5.52 7.98 5.48
N LYS A 73 6.60 8.75 5.31
CA LYS A 73 6.70 10.07 5.95
C LYS A 73 5.58 10.97 5.45
N ILE A 74 5.08 11.83 6.33
CA ILE A 74 4.17 12.91 5.92
C ILE A 74 4.77 13.71 4.76
N ASN A 75 3.91 14.29 3.92
CA ASN A 75 4.30 14.98 2.67
C ASN A 75 4.94 14.06 1.61
N HIS A 76 4.59 12.77 1.59
CA HIS A 76 5.01 11.83 0.56
C HIS A 76 4.46 12.16 -0.85
N GLY A 77 3.51 13.11 -0.95
CA GLY A 77 3.02 13.63 -2.24
C GLY A 77 2.04 12.73 -2.99
N PHE A 78 1.53 11.67 -2.35
CA PHE A 78 0.56 10.76 -2.95
C PHE A 78 -0.87 11.13 -2.56
N CYS A 79 -1.80 10.82 -3.46
CA CYS A 79 -3.23 11.00 -3.33
C CYS A 79 -3.96 9.64 -3.46
N VAL A 80 -5.16 9.57 -2.88
CA VAL A 80 -6.07 8.45 -3.14
C VAL A 80 -6.47 8.47 -4.62
N GLY A 81 -6.37 7.32 -5.28
CA GLY A 81 -6.59 7.17 -6.71
C GLY A 81 -5.31 7.14 -7.54
N ASP A 82 -4.16 7.51 -6.97
CA ASP A 82 -2.89 7.48 -7.69
C ASP A 82 -2.51 6.04 -8.05
N ALA A 83 -2.14 5.85 -9.31
CA ALA A 83 -1.48 4.63 -9.77
C ALA A 83 0.03 4.76 -9.53
N ILE A 84 0.60 3.82 -8.77
CA ILE A 84 2.03 3.77 -8.47
C ILE A 84 2.61 2.46 -8.99
N THR A 85 3.89 2.48 -9.33
CA THR A 85 4.64 1.26 -9.65
C THR A 85 5.65 0.97 -8.56
N PHE A 86 5.70 -0.28 -8.11
CA PHE A 86 6.83 -0.75 -7.32
C PHE A 86 8.02 -0.97 -8.25
N ASN A 87 8.77 0.10 -8.51
CA ASN A 87 10.06 0.00 -9.18
C ASN A 87 11.05 0.95 -8.51
N GLY A 88 11.53 0.54 -7.33
CA GLY A 88 12.53 1.29 -6.57
C GLY A 88 12.09 2.72 -6.25
N MET A 89 11.44 2.91 -5.10
CA MET A 89 11.55 4.19 -4.40
C MET A 89 13.03 4.41 -4.07
N ASN A 90 13.78 4.90 -5.07
CA ASN A 90 15.16 5.26 -4.91
C ASN A 90 15.21 6.40 -3.90
N LYS A 91 16.03 6.20 -2.87
CA LYS A 91 16.51 7.26 -1.99
C LYS A 91 16.84 8.49 -2.84
N THR A 92 16.10 9.56 -2.63
CA THR A 92 16.66 10.91 -2.78
C THR A 92 16.80 11.48 -1.38
#